data_AF-A0A920N8C3-F1
#
_entry.id   AF-A0A920N8C3-F1
#
_cell.length_a   1.000
_cell.length_b   1.000
_cell.length_c   1.000
_cell.angle_alpha   90.00
_cell.angle_beta   90.00
_cell.angle_gamma   90.00
#
_symmetry.space_group_name_H-M   'P 1'
#
loop_
_entity.id
_entity.type
_entity.pdbx_description
1 polymer ?
#
loop_
_entity_poly.entity_id
_entity_poly.type
_entity_poly.pdbx_seq_one_letter_code
_entity_poly.pdbx_strand_id
1 'polypeptide(L)'
;MRHDTEATKSLGLVNRLIREKSPPVCDVFWNNQVLGTTDLLAHDLLEKYRGSGWRRIPEAFKDPDGRWCGFAARLRVWIVNTEKLPATVESINRPSPRDLSRMAVAARCSAPL
;
A
#
# COMPACT_ATOMS: atom_id res chain seq x y z
N MET A 1 9.36 4.69 19.06
CA MET A 1 8.78 4.33 17.75
C MET A 1 9.56 3.12 17.22
N ARG A 2 8.92 1.97 16.98
CA ARG A 2 9.59 0.78 16.42
C ARG A 2 9.25 0.66 14.93
N HIS A 3 10.25 0.40 14.10
CA HIS A 3 10.12 0.30 12.65
C HIS A 3 10.55 -1.08 12.18
N ASP A 4 9.88 -1.62 11.15
CA ASP A 4 10.23 -2.90 10.54
C ASP A 4 11.16 -2.68 9.33
N THR A 5 12.09 -3.60 9.12
CA THR A 5 12.96 -3.63 7.94
C THR A 5 12.16 -4.11 6.72
N GLU A 6 12.57 -3.73 5.51
CA GLU A 6 11.79 -4.00 4.30
C GLU A 6 11.52 -5.49 4.05
N ALA A 7 12.36 -6.38 4.59
CA ALA A 7 12.31 -7.82 4.39
C ALA A 7 11.18 -8.55 5.17
N THR A 8 10.61 -7.96 6.23
CA THR A 8 9.62 -8.64 7.11
C THR A 8 8.24 -7.99 7.19
N LYS A 9 8.08 -6.84 6.51
CA LYS A 9 7.03 -5.83 6.74
C LYS A 9 5.59 -6.31 6.81
N SER A 10 5.24 -7.37 6.11
CA SER A 10 3.83 -7.74 5.95
C SER A 10 3.39 -8.78 6.95
N LEU A 11 4.00 -9.97 6.88
CA LEU A 11 3.59 -11.12 7.69
C LEU A 11 4.04 -10.95 9.14
N GLY A 12 5.23 -10.40 9.37
CA GLY A 12 5.77 -10.20 10.71
C GLY A 12 4.91 -9.24 11.53
N LEU A 13 4.48 -8.13 10.91
CA LEU A 13 3.67 -7.12 11.57
C LEU A 13 2.24 -7.61 11.85
N VAL A 14 1.60 -8.30 10.91
CA VAL A 14 0.27 -8.89 11.12
C VAL A 14 0.30 -9.94 12.24
N ASN A 15 1.25 -10.88 12.19
CA ASN A 15 1.42 -11.89 13.23
C ASN A 15 1.69 -11.28 14.61
N ARG A 16 2.41 -10.16 14.64
CA ARG A 16 2.66 -9.43 15.88
C ARG A 16 1.37 -8.85 16.45
N LEU A 17 0.55 -8.17 15.65
CA LEU A 17 -0.74 -7.64 16.09
C LEU A 17 -1.66 -8.74 16.61
N ILE A 18 -1.63 -9.93 15.98
CA ILE A 18 -2.37 -11.10 16.47
C ILE A 18 -1.88 -11.56 17.85
N ARG A 19 -0.56 -11.62 18.07
CA ARG A 19 0.02 -11.98 19.38
C ARG A 19 -0.25 -10.93 20.45
N GLU A 20 -0.26 -9.66 20.06
CA GLU A 20 -0.53 -8.51 20.92
C GLU A 20 -2.04 -8.20 21.03
N LYS A 21 -2.93 -9.17 20.77
CA LYS A 21 -4.39 -8.97 20.90
C LYS A 21 -4.82 -8.63 22.33
N SER A 22 -4.13 -9.18 23.33
CA SER A 22 -4.50 -9.05 24.75
C SER A 22 -3.27 -9.04 25.67
N PRO A 23 -2.88 -7.89 26.26
CA PRO A 23 -3.49 -6.59 26.05
C PRO A 23 -3.13 -5.97 24.68
N PRO A 24 -4.04 -5.23 24.03
CA PRO A 24 -3.75 -4.50 22.81
C PRO A 24 -2.69 -3.43 23.05
N VAL A 25 -1.69 -3.37 22.17
CA VAL A 25 -0.59 -2.39 22.21
C VAL A 25 -0.70 -1.35 21.09
N CYS A 26 -1.37 -1.69 19.98
CA CYS A 26 -1.46 -0.85 18.79
C CYS A 26 -2.85 -0.22 18.68
N ASP A 27 -2.91 1.12 18.65
CA ASP A 27 -4.16 1.86 18.47
C ASP A 27 -4.53 2.05 16.99
N VAL A 28 -3.53 2.23 16.12
CA VAL A 28 -3.73 2.50 14.69
C VAL A 28 -2.77 1.68 13.86
N PHE A 29 -3.34 0.84 12.98
CA PHE A 29 -2.60 0.09 11.97
C PHE A 29 -2.82 0.70 10.58
N TRP A 30 -1.71 0.96 9.87
CA TRP A 30 -1.71 1.47 8.50
C TRP A 30 -0.73 0.68 7.64
N ASN A 31 -1.11 0.33 6.42
CA ASN A 31 -0.23 -0.41 5.52
C ASN A 31 -0.54 -0.07 4.04
N ASN A 32 0.22 -0.68 3.13
CA ASN A 32 0.01 -0.59 1.69
C ASN A 32 -0.47 -1.93 1.08
N GLN A 33 -0.97 -2.86 1.89
CA GLN A 33 -1.26 -4.24 1.50
C GLN A 33 -2.59 -4.73 2.06
N VAL A 34 -3.54 -5.01 1.17
CA VAL A 34 -4.90 -5.41 1.54
C VAL A 34 -4.94 -6.76 2.28
N LEU A 35 -4.09 -7.73 1.91
CA LEU A 35 -4.12 -9.09 2.48
C LEU A 35 -3.96 -9.09 4.00
N GLY A 36 -2.99 -8.33 4.53
CA GLY A 36 -2.79 -8.25 5.97
C GLY A 36 -3.98 -7.67 6.72
N THR A 37 -4.72 -6.74 6.10
CA THR A 37 -5.96 -6.20 6.67
C THR A 37 -7.06 -7.26 6.70
N THR A 38 -7.16 -8.10 5.67
CA THR A 38 -8.11 -9.23 5.64
C THR A 38 -7.81 -10.26 6.73
N ASP A 39 -6.55 -10.58 6.98
CA ASP A 39 -6.16 -11.49 8.06
C ASP A 39 -6.54 -10.92 9.43
N LEU A 40 -6.29 -9.62 9.68
CA LEU A 40 -6.70 -8.96 10.93
C LEU A 40 -8.23 -8.95 11.12
N LEU A 41 -9.00 -8.83 10.02
CA LEU A 41 -10.46 -8.96 10.07
C LEU A 41 -10.89 -10.37 10.50
N ALA A 42 -10.25 -11.42 9.97
CA ALA A 42 -10.55 -12.81 10.32
C ALA A 42 -10.23 -13.12 11.80
N HIS A 43 -9.26 -12.41 12.38
CA HIS A 43 -8.89 -12.51 13.79
C HIS A 43 -9.67 -11.57 14.72
N ASP A 44 -10.64 -10.81 14.22
CA ASP A 44 -11.44 -9.85 14.99
C ASP A 44 -10.55 -8.86 15.78
N LEU A 45 -9.62 -8.24 15.06
CA LEU A 45 -8.62 -7.31 15.60
C LEU A 45 -8.86 -5.85 15.21
N LEU A 46 -9.89 -5.56 14.40
CA LEU A 46 -10.17 -4.22 13.91
C LEU A 46 -11.46 -3.69 14.52
N GLU A 47 -11.33 -2.61 15.30
CA GLU A 47 -12.47 -1.92 15.90
C GLU A 47 -13.26 -1.13 14.85
N LYS A 48 -14.58 -1.08 15.02
CA LYS A 48 -15.46 -0.33 14.11
C LYS A 48 -15.33 1.17 14.35
N TYR A 49 -15.04 1.92 13.29
CA TYR A 49 -14.97 3.37 13.29
C TYR A 49 -15.67 3.95 12.05
N ARG A 50 -16.73 4.74 12.27
CA ARG A 50 -17.47 5.45 11.21
C ARG A 50 -17.41 6.98 11.36
N GLY A 51 -16.27 7.50 11.78
CA GLY A 51 -16.03 8.94 11.93
C GLY A 51 -15.77 9.67 10.61
N SER A 52 -15.25 10.90 10.68
CA SER A 52 -15.04 11.77 9.49
C SER A 52 -14.11 11.13 8.45
N GLY A 53 -13.05 10.43 8.90
CA GLY A 53 -12.13 9.70 8.05
C GLY A 53 -12.80 8.58 7.24
N TRP A 54 -13.75 7.85 7.83
CA TRP A 54 -14.49 6.81 7.11
C TRP A 54 -15.56 7.41 6.19
N ARG A 55 -16.26 8.46 6.64
CA ARG A 55 -17.35 9.10 5.88
C ARG A 55 -16.88 9.78 4.60
N ARG A 56 -15.67 10.35 4.59
CA ARG A 56 -15.11 11.04 3.41
C ARG A 56 -14.62 10.09 2.31
N ILE A 57 -14.45 8.81 2.62
CA ILE A 57 -13.87 7.83 1.69
C ILE A 57 -15.00 7.21 0.85
N PRO A 58 -14.83 7.12 -0.49
CA PRO A 58 -15.81 6.46 -1.34
C PRO A 58 -16.06 5.01 -0.92
N GLU A 59 -17.28 4.51 -1.15
CA GLU A 59 -17.70 3.15 -0.74
C GLU A 59 -16.78 2.05 -1.27
N ALA A 60 -16.24 2.21 -2.48
CA ALA A 60 -15.31 1.25 -3.08
C ALA A 60 -13.97 1.10 -2.32
N PHE A 61 -13.64 2.02 -1.41
CA PHE A 61 -12.33 2.09 -0.73
C PHE A 61 -12.45 2.03 0.79
N LYS A 62 -13.51 1.44 1.34
CA LYS A 62 -13.67 1.24 2.79
C LYS A 62 -14.50 -0.01 3.08
N ASP A 63 -14.40 -0.49 4.32
CA ASP A 63 -15.26 -1.55 4.83
C ASP A 63 -16.66 -1.00 5.13
N PRO A 64 -17.74 -1.62 4.61
CA PRO A 64 -19.10 -1.22 4.97
C PRO A 64 -19.35 -1.34 6.47
N ASP A 65 -18.73 -2.29 7.19
CA ASP A 65 -18.89 -2.44 8.64
C ASP A 65 -18.06 -1.43 9.46
N GLY A 66 -17.23 -0.62 8.81
CA GLY A 66 -16.44 0.43 9.43
C GLY A 66 -15.13 -0.04 10.07
N ARG A 67 -14.65 -1.26 9.79
CA ARG A 67 -13.42 -1.79 10.42
C ARG A 67 -12.14 -1.29 9.76
N TRP A 68 -12.21 -0.78 8.54
CA TRP A 68 -11.09 -0.11 7.88
C TRP A 68 -11.59 0.91 6.84
N CYS A 69 -10.73 1.88 6.49
CA CYS A 69 -10.92 2.74 5.34
C CYS A 69 -9.56 3.02 4.67
N GLY A 70 -9.55 3.16 3.35
CA GLY A 70 -8.38 3.63 2.62
C GLY A 70 -8.11 5.09 2.97
N PHE A 71 -6.83 5.48 3.00
CA PHE A 71 -6.43 6.86 3.31
C PHE A 71 -5.56 7.50 2.23
N ALA A 72 -5.02 6.70 1.31
CA ALA A 72 -4.16 7.15 0.21
C ALA A 72 -4.31 6.22 -0.99
N ALA A 73 -4.05 6.76 -2.19
CA ALA A 73 -3.94 5.99 -3.42
C ALA A 73 -2.49 5.92 -3.87
N ARG A 74 -2.04 4.72 -4.27
CA ARG A 74 -0.73 4.51 -4.89
C ARG A 74 -0.94 3.98 -6.30
N LEU A 75 -0.61 4.81 -7.28
CA LEU A 75 -0.67 4.41 -8.69
C LEU A 75 0.71 3.96 -9.17
N ARG A 76 0.72 2.91 -10.01
CA ARG A 76 1.88 2.59 -10.84
C ARG A 76 1.71 3.37 -12.14
N VAL A 77 2.69 4.19 -12.47
CA VAL A 77 2.64 5.09 -13.63
C VAL A 77 3.87 4.92 -14.49
N TRP A 78 3.72 5.24 -15.77
CA TRP A 78 4.83 5.46 -16.68
C TRP A 78 5.26 6.92 -16.60
N ILE A 79 6.55 7.16 -16.40
CA ILE A 79 7.14 8.48 -16.53
C ILE A 79 7.90 8.49 -17.85
N VAL A 80 7.53 9.40 -18.74
CA VAL A 80 8.11 9.50 -20.09
C VAL A 80 8.63 10.92 -20.32
N ASN A 81 9.71 11.03 -21.10
CA ASN A 81 10.15 12.33 -21.60
C ASN A 81 9.26 12.72 -22.79
N THR A 82 8.40 13.73 -22.60
CA THR A 82 7.40 14.16 -23.59
C THR A 82 7.98 14.85 -24.82
N GLU A 83 9.23 15.30 -24.78
CA GLU A 83 9.94 15.82 -25.96
C GLU A 83 10.37 14.69 -26.90
N LYS A 84 10.54 13.46 -26.36
CA LYS A 84 11.05 12.31 -27.09
C LYS A 84 9.98 11.24 -27.38
N LEU A 85 8.92 11.19 -26.58
CA LEU A 85 7.86 10.20 -26.70
C LEU A 85 6.50 10.80 -26.29
N PRO A 86 5.46 10.73 -27.14
CA PRO A 86 4.11 11.13 -26.74
C PRO A 86 3.60 10.30 -25.55
N ALA A 87 2.95 10.95 -24.58
CA ALA A 87 2.38 10.30 -23.40
C ALA A 87 1.04 9.59 -23.73
N THR A 88 1.10 8.61 -24.63
CA THR A 88 -0.07 7.82 -25.07
C THR A 88 0.14 6.34 -24.80
N VAL A 89 -0.97 5.61 -24.60
CA VAL A 89 -0.94 4.15 -24.39
C VAL A 89 -0.27 3.44 -25.56
N GLU A 90 -0.53 3.86 -26.80
CA GLU A 90 0.11 3.29 -27.98
C GLU A 90 1.63 3.49 -27.95
N SER A 91 2.09 4.69 -27.61
CA SER A 91 3.53 5.01 -27.54
C SER A 91 4.25 4.21 -26.45
N ILE A 92 3.59 3.93 -25.33
CA ILE A 92 4.10 3.11 -24.23
C ILE A 92 4.12 1.62 -24.60
N ASN A 93 3.07 1.14 -25.28
CA ASN A 93 2.90 -0.28 -25.63
C ASN A 93 3.63 -0.68 -26.91
N ARG A 94 4.21 0.26 -27.66
CA ARG A 94 5.09 -0.07 -28.79
C ARG A 94 6.20 -0.98 -28.26
N PRO A 95 6.50 -2.10 -28.94
CA PRO A 95 7.54 -3.00 -28.51
C PRO A 95 8.85 -2.21 -28.41
N SER A 96 9.35 -2.10 -27.19
CA SER A 96 10.67 -1.54 -26.92
C SER A 96 11.66 -2.27 -27.83
N PRO A 97 12.66 -1.59 -28.44
CA PRO A 97 13.84 -2.31 -28.90
C PRO A 97 14.32 -3.16 -27.71
N ARG A 98 14.76 -4.39 -27.97
CA ARG A 98 15.11 -5.45 -26.98
C ARG A 98 16.15 -5.03 -25.91
N ASP A 99 16.58 -3.78 -25.93
CA ASP A 99 17.55 -3.15 -25.07
C ASP A 99 16.88 -2.38 -23.91
N LEU A 100 16.81 -3.03 -22.77
CA LEU A 100 16.28 -2.47 -21.51
C LEU A 100 17.22 -1.41 -20.91
N SER A 101 18.44 -1.20 -21.43
CA SER A 101 19.40 -0.21 -20.91
C SER A 101 18.93 1.24 -21.09
N ARG A 102 17.94 1.47 -21.97
CA ARG A 102 17.34 2.78 -22.23
C ARG A 102 16.14 3.10 -21.34
N MET A 103 15.79 2.20 -20.41
CA MET A 103 14.72 2.40 -19.45
C MET A 103 15.32 2.69 -18.07
N ALA A 104 14.85 3.76 -17.42
CA ALA A 104 15.13 4.00 -16.02
C ALA A 104 13.94 3.54 -15.18
N VAL A 105 14.17 2.60 -14.27
CA VAL A 105 13.20 2.30 -13.21
C VAL A 105 13.57 3.18 -12.02
N ALA A 106 12.64 4.04 -11.60
CA ALA A 106 12.79 4.76 -10.35
C ALA A 106 12.67 3.76 -9.19
N ALA A 107 13.81 3.23 -8.75
CA ALA A 107 13.90 2.45 -7.52
C ALA A 107 13.99 3.42 -6.34
N ARG A 108 13.27 3.11 -5.26
CA ARG A 108 13.38 3.87 -4.01
C ARG A 108 14.79 3.65 -3.46
N CYS A 109 15.60 4.71 -3.35
CA CYS A 109 16.84 4.63 -2.58
C CYS A 109 16.50 4.37 -1.11
N SER A 110 16.78 3.16 -0.64
CA SER A 110 16.91 2.86 0.78
C SER A 110 18.24 3.47 1.22
N ALA A 111 18.21 4.62 1.90
CA ALA A 111 19.42 5.15 2.54
C ALA A 111 19.91 4.12 3.57
N PRO A 112 21.20 3.74 3.57
CA PRO A 112 21.78 3.01 4.68
C PRO A 112 21.75 3.92 5.92
N LEU A 113 21.23 3.39 7.02
CA LEU A 113 21.42 3.96 8.36
C LEU A 113 22.88 3.81 8.79
#